data_AF-A0A2T4WSK0-F1
#
_entry.id   AF-A0A2T4WSK0-F1
#
_cell.length_a   1.000
_cell.length_b   1.000
_cell.length_c   1.000
_cell.angle_alpha   90.00
_cell.angle_beta   90.00
_cell.angle_gamma   90.00
#
_symmetry.space_group_name_H-M   'P 1'
#
loop_
_entity.id
_entity.type
_entity.pdbx_description
1 polymer ?
#
loop_
_entity_poly.entity_id
_entity_poly.type
_entity_poly.pdbx_seq_one_letter_code
_entity_poly.pdbx_strand_id
1 'polypeptide(L)'
;MPNLWDKVVLITGATSGIGRAADEILADYSHLNVLINNAAIMACPYAKTEDGVEIQMATNHLGHFALSRLMLPLLRIKRGSRIVNTSSIGHRMGKIDLRIRRA
;
A
#
# COMPACT_ATOMS: atom_id res chain seq x y z
N MET A 1 13.09 -7.88 -25.98
CA MET A 1 11.98 -7.70 -25.03
C MET A 1 11.88 -6.23 -24.69
N PRO A 2 10.71 -5.59 -24.64
CA PRO A 2 10.64 -4.23 -24.12
C PRO A 2 11.15 -4.25 -22.67
N ASN A 3 12.14 -3.40 -22.40
CA ASN A 3 12.78 -3.23 -21.11
C ASN A 3 11.76 -3.00 -19.97
N LEU A 4 11.88 -3.81 -18.92
CA LEU A 4 11.00 -3.75 -17.75
C LEU A 4 11.34 -2.54 -16.85
N TRP A 5 12.58 -2.06 -16.93
CA TRP A 5 13.14 -0.98 -16.12
C TRP A 5 12.54 0.40 -16.41
N ASP A 6 11.99 0.62 -17.61
CA ASP A 6 11.31 1.88 -17.96
C ASP A 6 9.84 1.92 -17.46
N LYS A 7 9.36 0.87 -16.77
CA LYS A 7 7.92 0.60 -16.62
C LYS A 7 7.45 0.23 -15.22
N VAL A 8 8.35 -0.09 -14.29
CA VAL A 8 7.97 -0.65 -12.99
C VAL A 8 8.54 0.20 -11.86
N VAL A 9 7.64 0.87 -11.13
CA VAL A 9 7.99 1.50 -9.84
C VAL A 9 7.47 0.59 -8.75
N LEU A 10 8.38 -0.13 -8.10
CA LEU A 10 8.09 -0.99 -6.96
C LEU A 10 8.14 -0.13 -5.70
N ILE A 11 6.98 0.13 -5.11
CA ILE A 11 6.87 0.93 -3.88
C ILE A 11 6.30 0.02 -2.80
N THR A 12 7.07 -0.21 -1.74
CA THR A 12 6.70 -1.15 -0.68
C THR A 12 6.42 -0.40 0.63
N GLY A 13 5.14 -0.32 1.02
CA GLY A 13 4.69 -0.16 2.41
C GLY A 13 4.67 1.24 3.00
N ALA A 14 3.65 1.52 3.79
CA ALA A 14 3.52 2.79 4.49
C ALA A 14 3.59 2.64 6.00
N THR A 15 4.62 3.27 6.55
CA THR A 15 4.60 3.94 7.85
C THR A 15 4.99 5.40 7.63
N SER A 16 5.16 6.18 8.70
CA SER A 16 5.57 7.61 8.69
C SER A 16 6.45 7.98 7.49
N GLY A 17 5.98 8.90 6.63
CA GLY A 17 6.73 9.36 5.44
C GLY A 17 6.10 9.05 4.08
N ILE A 18 4.97 8.33 4.03
CA ILE A 18 4.27 8.00 2.77
C ILE A 18 3.97 9.21 1.88
N GLY A 19 3.59 10.35 2.48
CA GLY A 19 3.29 11.58 1.75
C GLY A 19 4.51 12.12 1.03
N ARG A 20 5.65 12.21 1.74
CA ARG A 20 6.93 12.67 1.16
C ARG A 20 7.38 11.76 0.02
N ALA A 21 7.36 10.44 0.24
CA ALA A 21 7.71 9.49 -0.81
C ALA A 21 6.78 9.62 -2.03
N ALA A 22 5.48 9.80 -1.80
CA ALA A 22 4.52 10.01 -2.88
C ALA A 22 4.81 11.31 -3.65
N ASP A 23 5.15 12.41 -2.97
CA ASP A 23 5.50 13.68 -3.60
C ASP A 23 6.75 13.55 -4.46
N GLU A 24 7.79 12.87 -3.96
CA GLU A 24 9.02 12.57 -4.72
C GLU A 24 8.70 11.75 -5.99
N ILE A 25 7.90 10.69 -5.86
CA ILE A 25 7.48 9.86 -7.01
C ILE A 25 6.65 10.66 -8.02
N LEU A 26 5.74 11.52 -7.55
CA LEU A 26 4.93 12.37 -8.41
C LEU A 26 5.76 13.43 -9.14
N ALA A 27 6.89 13.85 -8.58
CA ALA A 27 7.84 14.76 -9.21
C ALA A 27 8.70 14.04 -10.26
N ASP A 28 9.15 12.82 -9.97
CA ASP A 28 10.13 12.10 -10.80
C ASP A 28 9.48 11.32 -11.96
N TYR A 29 8.22 10.92 -11.83
CA TYR A 29 7.56 10.04 -12.80
C TYR A 29 6.30 10.66 -13.41
N SER A 30 6.19 10.55 -14.73
CA SER A 30 5.01 10.98 -15.47
C SER A 30 3.91 9.93 -15.59
N HIS A 31 4.19 8.67 -15.29
CA HIS A 31 3.19 7.59 -15.29
C HIS A 31 3.68 6.35 -14.54
N LEU A 32 2.75 5.49 -14.11
CA LEU A 32 3.03 4.18 -13.50
C LEU A 32 2.30 3.06 -14.26
N ASN A 33 3.00 1.98 -14.63
CA ASN A 33 2.32 0.81 -15.21
C ASN A 33 1.88 -0.21 -14.15
N VAL A 34 2.65 -0.38 -13.08
CA VAL A 34 2.32 -1.34 -12.02
C VAL A 34 2.67 -0.73 -10.66
N LEU A 35 1.72 -0.82 -9.72
CA LEU A 35 1.95 -0.60 -8.29
C LEU A 35 1.81 -1.94 -7.57
N ILE A 36 2.82 -2.33 -6.79
CA ILE A 36 2.83 -3.60 -6.04
C ILE A 36 2.84 -3.32 -4.54
N ASN A 37 1.69 -3.49 -3.90
CA ASN A 37 1.50 -3.39 -2.46
C ASN A 37 1.92 -4.71 -1.79
N ASN A 38 3.20 -4.83 -1.45
CA ASN A 38 3.79 -6.07 -0.91
C ASN A 38 4.35 -5.97 0.51
N ALA A 39 4.74 -4.78 0.98
CA ALA A 39 5.35 -4.66 2.29
C ALA A 39 4.37 -5.10 3.38
N ALA A 40 4.85 -5.94 4.28
CA ALA A 40 4.05 -6.40 5.38
C ALA A 40 4.93 -6.76 6.58
N ILE A 41 4.36 -6.65 7.77
CA ILE A 41 4.90 -7.19 9.01
C ILE A 41 3.97 -8.27 9.56
N MET A 42 4.52 -9.21 10.33
CA MET A 42 3.77 -10.32 10.91
C MET A 42 4.43 -10.74 12.23
N ALA A 43 3.62 -11.22 13.17
CA ALA A 43 4.09 -11.74 14.47
C ALA A 43 4.94 -10.74 15.29
N CYS A 44 4.72 -9.43 15.07
CA CYS A 44 5.31 -8.38 15.88
C CYS A 44 4.57 -8.23 17.22
N PRO A 45 5.24 -7.77 18.30
CA PRO A 45 4.56 -7.35 19.52
C PRO A 45 3.47 -6.33 19.23
N TYR A 46 2.36 -6.39 19.98
CA TYR A 46 1.27 -5.42 19.82
C TYR A 46 1.79 -4.01 20.08
N ALA A 47 1.62 -3.13 19.10
CA ALA A 47 1.95 -1.73 19.20
C ALA A 47 0.97 -0.91 18.37
N LYS A 48 0.98 0.41 18.59
CA LYS A 48 0.20 1.37 17.83
C LYS A 48 1.12 2.42 17.22
N THR A 49 0.72 2.96 16.08
CA THR A 49 1.30 4.20 15.53
C THR A 49 0.98 5.38 16.44
N GLU A 50 1.62 6.52 16.18
CA GLU A 50 1.32 7.80 16.85
C GLU A 50 -0.17 8.18 16.72
N ASP A 51 -0.79 7.84 15.58
CA ASP A 51 -2.23 8.04 15.31
C ASP A 51 -3.14 7.00 15.99
N GLY A 52 -2.60 6.09 16.81
CA GLY A 52 -3.37 5.11 17.57
C GLY A 52 -3.84 3.88 16.77
N VAL A 53 -3.29 3.66 15.57
CA VAL A 53 -3.62 2.52 14.70
C VAL A 53 -2.70 1.35 15.02
N GLU A 54 -3.24 0.14 15.13
CA GLU A 54 -2.41 -1.07 15.32
C GLU A 54 -1.40 -1.25 14.18
N ILE A 55 -0.14 -1.57 14.48
CA ILE A 55 0.97 -1.49 13.52
C ILE A 55 0.84 -2.43 12.31
N GLN A 56 0.29 -3.64 12.47
CA GLN A 56 0.08 -4.55 11.33
C GLN A 56 -1.05 -4.04 10.44
N MET A 57 -2.13 -3.50 11.01
CA MET A 57 -3.21 -2.84 10.26
C MET A 57 -2.73 -1.58 9.55
N ALA A 58 -1.91 -0.76 10.21
CA ALA A 58 -1.29 0.42 9.64
C ALA A 58 -0.43 0.06 8.43
N THR A 59 0.45 -0.93 8.58
CA THR A 59 1.43 -1.32 7.55
C THR A 59 0.79 -2.11 6.42
N ASN A 60 0.13 -3.22 6.75
CA ASN A 60 -0.26 -4.24 5.78
C ASN A 60 -1.53 -3.86 5.00
N HIS A 61 -2.32 -2.91 5.51
CA HIS A 61 -3.61 -2.54 4.93
C HIS A 61 -3.76 -1.04 4.68
N LEU A 62 -3.79 -0.22 5.73
CA LEU A 62 -4.09 1.22 5.59
C LEU A 62 -3.01 1.95 4.81
N GLY A 63 -1.74 1.56 4.99
CA GLY A 63 -0.63 2.10 4.24
C GLY A 63 -0.71 1.81 2.74
N HIS A 64 -1.00 0.56 2.38
CA HIS A 64 -1.24 0.16 0.99
C HIS A 64 -2.43 0.90 0.37
N PHE A 65 -3.51 1.09 1.13
CA PHE A 65 -4.66 1.86 0.69
C PHE A 65 -4.30 3.32 0.42
N ALA A 66 -3.63 3.98 1.37
CA ALA A 66 -3.18 5.36 1.24
C ALA A 66 -2.25 5.56 0.05
N LEU A 67 -1.25 4.68 -0.12
CA LEU A 67 -0.31 4.75 -1.25
C LEU A 67 -1.03 4.61 -2.58
N SER A 68 -1.92 3.61 -2.68
CA SER A 68 -2.72 3.39 -3.89
C SER A 68 -3.52 4.63 -4.26
N ARG A 69 -4.10 5.31 -3.25
CA ARG A 69 -4.87 6.53 -3.45
C ARG A 69 -4.02 7.70 -3.93
N LEU A 70 -2.81 7.85 -3.38
CA LEU A 70 -1.85 8.89 -3.75
C LEU A 70 -1.28 8.68 -5.16
N MET A 71 -1.08 7.42 -5.58
CA MET A 71 -0.54 7.06 -6.90
C MET A 71 -1.58 7.03 -8.03
N LEU A 72 -2.88 7.21 -7.73
CA LEU A 72 -3.93 7.24 -8.75
C LEU A 72 -3.67 8.23 -9.90
N PRO A 73 -3.12 9.44 -9.69
CA PRO A 73 -2.81 10.36 -10.78
C PRO A 73 -1.89 9.72 -11.83
N LEU A 74 -0.83 9.01 -11.40
CA LEU A 74 0.13 8.37 -12.31
C LEU A 74 -0.42 7.09 -12.96
N LEU A 75 -1.22 6.33 -12.20
CA LEU A 75 -1.79 5.06 -12.68
C LEU A 75 -2.90 5.27 -13.70
N ARG A 76 -3.65 6.39 -13.64
CA ARG A 76 -4.78 6.67 -14.54
C ARG A 76 -4.39 7.24 -15.90
N ILE A 77 -3.14 7.68 -16.08
CA ILE A 77 -2.67 8.32 -17.32
C ILE A 77 -2.68 7.36 -18.51
N LYS A 78 -2.27 6.10 -18.30
CA LYS A 78 -2.24 5.08 -19.35
C LYS A 78 -3.25 3.98 -19.08
N ARG A 79 -3.92 3.50 -20.13
CA ARG A 79 -4.69 2.26 -20.06
C ARG A 79 -3.76 1.08 -19.82
N GLY A 80 -4.21 0.13 -19.01
CA GLY A 80 -3.48 -1.10 -18.72
C GLY A 80 -2.60 -1.04 -17.47
N SER A 81 -2.59 0.09 -16.74
CA SER A 81 -1.96 0.15 -15.43
C SER A 81 -2.65 -0.80 -14.43
N ARG A 82 -1.88 -1.36 -13.50
CA ARG A 82 -2.38 -2.36 -12.54
C ARG A 82 -1.93 -2.05 -11.12
N ILE A 83 -2.80 -2.34 -10.16
CA ILE A 83 -2.45 -2.42 -8.75
C ILE A 83 -2.47 -3.90 -8.37
N VAL A 84 -1.39 -4.39 -7.78
CA VAL A 84 -1.25 -5.76 -7.28
C VAL A 84 -1.12 -5.69 -5.76
N ASN A 85 -2.02 -6.35 -5.04
CA ASN A 85 -1.97 -6.46 -3.58
C ASN A 85 -1.48 -7.86 -3.22
N THR A 86 -0.34 -7.97 -2.56
CA THR A 86 0.12 -9.23 -1.99
C THR A 86 -0.61 -9.46 -0.67
N SER A 87 -1.25 -10.62 -0.57
CA SER A 87 -1.84 -11.11 0.67
C SER A 87 -1.19 -12.42 1.08
N SER A 88 -1.64 -12.99 2.19
CA SER A 88 -1.19 -14.28 2.70
C SER A 88 -2.39 -15.18 2.95
N ILE A 89 -2.21 -16.51 2.84
CA ILE A 89 -3.23 -17.49 3.21
C ILE A 89 -3.70 -17.33 4.67
N GLY A 90 -2.86 -16.72 5.52
CA GLY A 90 -3.17 -16.41 6.92
C GLY A 90 -4.42 -15.54 7.12
N HIS A 91 -4.85 -14.76 6.11
CA HIS A 91 -6.10 -13.99 6.21
C HIS A 91 -7.33 -14.90 6.47
N ARG A 92 -7.27 -16.18 6.09
CA ARG A 92 -8.34 -17.16 6.31
C ARG A 92 -8.49 -17.59 7.77
N MET A 93 -7.49 -17.31 8.61
CA MET A 93 -7.51 -17.68 10.03
C MET A 93 -8.27 -16.65 10.88
N GLY A 94 -8.34 -15.39 10.42
CA GLY A 94 -9.04 -14.32 11.12
C GLY A 94 -10.55 -14.36 10.90
N LYS A 95 -11.31 -13.88 11.88
CA LYS A 95 -12.75 -13.61 11.74
C LYS A 95 -12.98 -12.12 11.97
N ILE A 96 -13.65 -11.47 11.03
CA ILE A 96 -14.07 -10.07 11.19
C ILE A 96 -15.33 -10.05 12.05
N ASP A 97 -15.28 -9.34 13.17
CA ASP A 97 -16.48 -9.02 13.93
C ASP A 97 -17.17 -7.82 13.27
N LEU A 98 -18.21 -8.09 12.48
CA LEU A 98 -18.99 -7.05 11.79
C LEU A 98 -20.02 -6.37 12.71
N ARG A 99 -20.10 -6.77 13.98
CA ARG A 99 -21.01 -6.11 14.93
C ARG A 99 -20.46 -4.72 15.21
N ILE A 100 -21.16 -3.71 14.73
CA ILE A 100 -20.89 -2.32 15.10
C ILE A 100 -21.22 -2.18 16.59
N ARG A 101 -20.21 -2.12 17.44
CA ARG A 101 -20.38 -1.68 18.82
C ARG A 101 -20.58 -0.17 18.78
N ARG A 102 -21.82 0.28 18.98
CA ARG A 102 -22.05 1.69 19.33
C ARG A 102 -21.36 1.92 20.67
N ALA A 103 -20.39 2.83 20.67
CA ALA A 103 -19.88 3.43 21.90
C ALA A 103 -20.96 4.35 22.48
#